data_AF-A0AAD5RD71-F1
#
_entry.id   AF-A0AAD5RD71-F1
#
_cell.length_a   1.000
_cell.length_b   1.000
_cell.length_c   1.000
_cell.angle_alpha   90.00
_cell.angle_beta   90.00
_cell.angle_gamma   90.00
#
_symmetry.space_group_name_H-M   'P 1'
#
loop_
_entity.id
_entity.type
_entity.pdbx_description
1 polymer ?
#
loop_
_entity_poly.entity_id
_entity_poly.type
_entity_poly.pdbx_seq_one_letter_code
_entity_poly.pdbx_strand_id
1 'polypeptide(L)'
;MLVFIVLQMANAGQIPVPPIFTPCTFPTPTDNRHEYRLMCNTIPRLPFICDLHNQLPHANLIGIEAAYERYKAYFNQNNRSSLAVLIVRQLEAPASAAAVYKSASYSCLFESECNQMDTEVVHGFVNNIKIFIKIYTWKLYERWFPVDDSCTKANVLALMVLDGLINDVRKIPYVGIYTGWPLQEND
;
A
#
# COMPACT_ATOMS: atom_id res chain seq x y z
N MET A 1 -20.08 -8.24 44.89
CA MET A 1 -19.51 -7.00 44.34
C MET A 1 -18.22 -7.20 43.51
N LEU A 2 -17.67 -8.43 43.40
CA LEU A 2 -16.53 -8.74 42.51
C LEU A 2 -16.96 -9.19 41.10
N VAL A 3 -18.13 -9.81 40.95
CA VAL A 3 -18.62 -10.33 39.65
C VAL A 3 -18.96 -9.20 38.65
N PHE A 4 -19.42 -8.04 39.12
CA PHE A 4 -19.69 -6.88 38.27
C PHE A 4 -18.42 -6.22 37.70
N ILE A 5 -17.28 -6.34 38.39
CA ILE A 5 -16.00 -5.77 37.95
C ILE A 5 -15.41 -6.62 36.82
N VAL A 6 -15.56 -7.95 36.87
CA VAL A 6 -15.08 -8.86 35.82
C VAL A 6 -15.86 -8.69 34.51
N LEU A 7 -17.17 -8.42 34.59
CA LEU A 7 -18.01 -8.16 33.41
C LEU A 7 -17.69 -6.83 32.73
N GLN A 8 -17.26 -5.80 33.45
CA GLN A 8 -16.82 -4.53 32.85
C GLN A 8 -15.48 -4.64 32.11
N MET A 9 -14.62 -5.59 32.49
CA MET A 9 -13.36 -5.84 31.78
C MET A 9 -13.50 -6.73 30.54
N ALA A 10 -14.66 -7.36 30.33
CA ALA A 10 -14.91 -8.15 29.12
C ALA A 10 -15.05 -7.29 27.85
N ASN A 11 -15.38 -5.99 27.98
CA ASN A 11 -15.36 -5.03 26.86
C ASN A 11 -13.97 -4.42 26.59
N ALA A 12 -12.96 -4.72 27.42
CA ALA A 12 -11.59 -4.22 27.27
C ALA A 12 -10.68 -5.17 26.46
N GLY A 13 -11.25 -6.22 25.84
CA GLY A 13 -10.54 -7.26 25.11
C GLY A 13 -10.70 -7.23 23.59
N GLN A 14 -11.35 -6.22 23.01
CA GLN A 14 -11.36 -6.09 21.55
C GLN A 14 -9.96 -5.70 21.07
N ILE A 15 -9.24 -6.68 20.52
CA ILE A 15 -8.03 -6.44 19.75
C ILE A 15 -8.41 -5.39 18.68
N PRO A 16 -7.74 -4.23 18.63
CA PRO A 16 -8.05 -3.21 17.63
C PRO A 16 -7.94 -3.84 16.24
N VAL A 17 -9.03 -3.77 15.46
CA VAL A 17 -8.98 -4.21 14.06
C VAL A 17 -8.07 -3.23 13.33
N PRO A 18 -6.98 -3.69 12.67
CA PRO A 18 -6.11 -2.80 11.93
C PRO A 18 -6.92 -2.05 10.86
N PRO A 19 -6.71 -0.74 10.69
CA PRO A 19 -7.44 0.05 9.71
C PRO A 19 -7.19 -0.48 8.30
N ILE A 20 -8.24 -0.58 7.49
CA ILE A 20 -8.13 -0.95 6.08
C ILE A 20 -8.33 0.30 5.25
N PHE A 21 -7.38 0.56 4.36
CA PHE A 21 -7.42 1.71 3.48
C PHE A 21 -7.84 1.27 2.08
N THR A 22 -8.40 2.20 1.33
CA THR A 22 -8.54 2.08 -0.12
C THR A 22 -7.29 2.64 -0.80
N PRO A 23 -7.12 2.48 -2.12
CA PRO A 23 -5.99 3.08 -2.83
C PRO A 23 -5.89 4.62 -2.63
N CYS A 24 -7.03 5.30 -2.47
CA CYS A 24 -7.09 6.77 -2.36
C CYS A 24 -7.06 7.30 -0.92
N THR A 25 -7.31 6.45 0.08
CA THR A 25 -7.19 6.85 1.50
C THR A 25 -5.94 6.32 2.17
N PHE A 26 -5.14 5.50 1.46
CA PHE A 26 -3.89 4.99 1.99
C PHE A 26 -2.97 6.14 2.45
N PRO A 27 -2.36 6.05 3.64
CA PRO A 27 -1.50 7.11 4.14
C PRO A 27 -0.19 7.15 3.35
N THR A 28 0.11 8.29 2.73
CA THR A 28 1.33 8.50 1.92
C THR A 28 2.17 9.63 2.52
N PRO A 29 3.50 9.63 2.31
CA PRO A 29 4.39 10.66 2.86
C PRO A 29 4.19 12.06 2.27
N THR A 30 3.46 12.15 1.16
CA THR A 30 3.25 13.33 0.31
C THR A 30 1.96 14.08 0.65
N ASP A 31 0.87 13.36 0.91
CA ASP A 31 -0.45 13.95 1.16
C ASP A 31 -0.57 14.47 2.60
N ASN A 32 -0.28 13.61 3.59
CA ASN A 32 -0.39 13.95 5.01
C ASN A 32 0.74 13.30 5.81
N ARG A 33 1.85 14.03 5.96
CA ARG A 33 3.06 13.54 6.63
C ARG A 33 2.83 13.14 8.10
N HIS A 34 1.89 13.79 8.79
CA HIS A 34 1.59 13.47 10.19
C HIS A 34 0.87 12.13 10.30
N GLU A 35 -0.21 11.96 9.53
CA GLU A 35 -0.98 10.71 9.48
C GLU A 35 -0.12 9.54 8.99
N TYR A 36 0.70 9.75 7.96
CA TYR A 36 1.70 8.80 7.51
C TYR A 36 2.58 8.32 8.66
N ARG A 37 3.16 9.22 9.45
CA ARG A 37 4.04 8.86 10.58
C ARG A 37 3.31 8.13 11.72
N LEU A 38 2.01 8.33 11.87
CA LEU A 38 1.21 7.62 12.88
C LEU A 38 0.87 6.20 12.44
N MET A 39 0.58 6.01 11.16
CA MET A 39 0.12 4.72 10.63
C MET A 39 1.29 3.82 10.20
N CYS A 40 2.36 4.43 9.69
CA CYS A 40 3.46 3.73 9.07
C CYS A 40 4.61 3.52 10.06
N ASN A 41 4.88 2.26 10.44
CA ASN A 41 6.07 1.94 11.22
C ASN A 41 7.28 1.96 10.28
N THR A 42 8.11 2.99 10.44
CA THR A 42 9.34 3.15 9.67
C THR A 42 10.53 2.64 10.46
N ILE A 43 11.44 1.98 9.76
CA ILE A 43 12.66 1.43 10.36
C ILE A 43 13.81 2.36 9.93
N PRO A 44 14.53 3.03 10.84
CA PRO A 44 15.56 4.01 10.46
C PRO A 44 16.62 3.48 9.49
N ARG A 45 16.93 2.18 9.59
CA ARG A 45 17.89 1.45 8.75
C ARG A 45 17.35 1.15 7.34
N LEU A 46 16.03 1.11 7.19
CA LEU A 46 15.30 0.79 5.97
C LEU A 46 14.23 1.87 5.72
N PRO A 47 14.63 3.13 5.45
CA PRO A 47 13.71 4.27 5.39
C PRO A 47 12.74 4.21 4.21
N PHE A 48 12.93 3.29 3.27
CA PHE A 48 12.06 3.02 2.13
C PHE A 48 10.91 2.06 2.48
N ILE A 49 10.92 1.43 3.66
CA ILE A 49 9.87 0.52 4.10
C ILE A 49 8.82 1.26 4.92
N CYS A 50 7.57 1.04 4.54
CA CYS A 50 6.41 1.38 5.35
C CYS A 50 5.70 0.11 5.83
N ASP A 51 5.79 -0.17 7.13
CA ASP A 51 5.08 -1.30 7.74
C ASP A 51 3.80 -0.82 8.46
N LEU A 52 2.70 -0.81 7.72
CA LEU A 52 1.44 -0.21 8.15
C LEU A 52 0.82 -0.96 9.34
N HIS A 53 0.95 -2.28 9.37
CA HIS A 53 0.31 -3.13 10.39
C HIS A 53 1.32 -3.77 11.34
N ASN A 54 2.54 -3.23 11.42
CA ASN A 54 3.61 -3.69 12.30
C ASN A 54 3.87 -5.21 12.17
N GLN A 55 4.07 -5.68 10.93
CA GLN A 55 4.32 -7.07 10.58
C GLN A 55 5.81 -7.46 10.68
N LEU A 56 6.72 -6.49 10.78
CA LEU A 56 8.17 -6.71 10.85
C LEU A 56 8.86 -6.63 12.25
N PRO A 57 8.21 -6.41 13.41
CA PRO A 57 8.92 -6.13 14.67
C PRO A 57 9.83 -7.27 15.14
N HIS A 58 9.56 -8.50 14.68
CA HIS A 58 10.35 -9.69 14.99
C HIS A 58 10.97 -10.34 13.75
N ALA A 59 10.90 -9.68 12.59
CA ALA A 59 11.49 -10.19 11.37
C ALA A 59 13.02 -10.02 11.41
N ASN A 60 13.75 -10.99 10.83
CA ASN A 60 15.18 -10.85 10.62
C ASN A 60 15.41 -9.99 9.36
N LEU A 61 15.87 -8.76 9.56
CA LEU A 61 16.05 -7.78 8.50
C LEU A 61 17.49 -7.69 7.96
N ILE A 62 18.43 -8.48 8.49
CA ILE A 62 19.86 -8.42 8.12
C ILE A 62 20.05 -8.59 6.61
N GLY A 63 19.33 -9.55 5.99
CA GLY A 63 19.42 -9.78 4.55
C GLY A 63 18.88 -8.61 3.72
N ILE A 64 17.79 -7.98 4.17
CA ILE A 64 17.17 -6.84 3.50
C ILE A 64 18.08 -5.62 3.60
N GLU A 65 18.69 -5.40 4.76
CA GLU A 65 19.65 -4.32 4.99
C GLU A 65 20.91 -4.48 4.14
N ALA A 66 21.48 -5.68 4.11
CA ALA A 66 22.65 -5.97 3.30
C ALA A 66 22.36 -5.77 1.80
N ALA A 67 21.19 -6.21 1.34
CA ALA A 67 20.74 -6.00 -0.04
C ALA A 67 20.53 -4.50 -0.33
N TYR A 68 19.84 -3.77 0.55
CA TYR A 68 19.59 -2.35 0.35
C TYR A 68 20.89 -1.55 0.31
N GLU A 69 21.80 -1.73 1.28
CA GLU A 69 23.07 -1.01 1.29
C GLU A 69 23.91 -1.26 0.04
N ARG A 70 23.86 -2.48 -0.54
CA ARG A 70 24.52 -2.80 -1.81
C ARG A 70 23.99 -1.99 -2.99
N TYR A 71 22.69 -1.69 -3.03
CA TYR A 71 22.04 -1.00 -4.17
C TYR A 71 21.60 0.43 -3.85
N LYS A 72 21.93 0.95 -2.66
CA LYS A 72 21.47 2.24 -2.15
C LYS A 72 21.78 3.42 -3.08
N ALA A 73 22.93 3.39 -3.75
CA ALA A 73 23.34 4.44 -4.70
C ALA A 73 22.38 4.57 -5.90
N TYR A 74 21.67 3.51 -6.27
CA TYR A 74 20.67 3.54 -7.36
C TYR A 74 19.31 4.07 -6.89
N PHE A 75 18.99 3.86 -5.61
CA PHE A 75 17.68 4.16 -5.05
C PHE A 75 17.61 5.43 -4.22
N ASN A 76 18.73 6.09 -3.94
CA ASN A 76 18.77 7.28 -3.12
C ASN A 76 19.58 8.38 -3.80
N GLN A 77 18.88 9.44 -4.21
CA GLN A 77 19.47 10.62 -4.82
C GLN A 77 18.94 11.87 -4.12
N ASN A 78 19.82 12.77 -3.68
CA ASN A 78 19.45 14.03 -3.04
C ASN A 78 18.47 13.87 -1.85
N ASN A 79 18.72 12.87 -0.98
CA ASN A 79 17.86 12.49 0.15
C ASN A 79 16.41 12.12 -0.23
N ARG A 80 16.16 11.79 -1.50
CA ARG A 80 14.90 11.24 -1.96
C ARG A 80 15.13 9.79 -2.37
N SER A 81 14.33 8.90 -1.82
CA SER A 81 14.34 7.52 -2.26
C SER A 81 13.44 7.34 -3.47
N SER A 82 13.92 6.64 -4.49
CA SER A 82 13.12 6.14 -5.63
C SER A 82 12.57 4.74 -5.39
N LEU A 83 12.77 4.19 -4.18
CA LEU A 83 12.25 2.89 -3.76
C LEU A 83 11.24 3.09 -2.63
N ALA A 84 10.12 2.38 -2.70
CA ALA A 84 9.16 2.25 -1.62
C ALA A 84 8.70 0.80 -1.50
N VAL A 85 8.65 0.27 -0.29
CA VAL A 85 8.10 -1.05 0.01
C VAL A 85 7.03 -0.87 1.07
N LEU A 86 5.79 -1.17 0.71
CA LEU A 86 4.62 -1.03 1.55
C LEU A 86 4.18 -2.40 2.02
N ILE A 87 4.13 -2.61 3.32
CA ILE A 87 3.73 -3.87 3.93
C ILE A 87 2.41 -3.65 4.65
N VAL A 88 1.42 -4.43 4.22
CA VAL A 88 0.10 -4.44 4.82
C VAL A 88 -0.29 -5.87 5.15
N ARG A 89 -1.03 -6.03 6.25
CA ARG A 89 -1.57 -7.33 6.61
C ARG A 89 -2.60 -7.82 5.58
N GLN A 90 -3.63 -7.03 5.31
CA GLN A 90 -4.73 -7.42 4.42
C GLN A 90 -5.31 -6.21 3.71
N LEU A 91 -5.97 -6.44 2.57
CA LEU A 91 -6.71 -5.43 1.81
C LEU A 91 -8.18 -5.84 1.64
N GLU A 92 -9.02 -4.87 1.31
CA GLU A 92 -10.42 -5.08 0.98
C GLU A 92 -10.70 -4.64 -0.46
N ALA A 93 -11.14 -5.58 -1.29
CA ALA A 93 -11.64 -5.27 -2.61
C ALA A 93 -13.04 -4.65 -2.53
N PRO A 94 -13.36 -3.68 -3.41
CA PRO A 94 -14.69 -3.09 -3.43
C PRO A 94 -15.78 -4.14 -3.70
N ALA A 95 -16.93 -4.00 -3.05
CA ALA A 95 -18.03 -4.95 -3.20
C ALA A 95 -18.70 -4.90 -4.59
N SER A 96 -18.59 -3.78 -5.31
CA SER A 96 -19.17 -3.61 -6.65
C SER A 96 -18.56 -2.41 -7.39
N ALA A 97 -18.73 -2.37 -8.71
CA ALA A 97 -18.38 -1.19 -9.51
C ALA A 97 -19.13 0.07 -9.07
N ALA A 98 -20.41 -0.07 -8.67
CA ALA A 98 -21.20 1.05 -8.15
C ALA A 98 -20.60 1.65 -6.88
N ALA A 99 -20.01 0.82 -6.00
CA ALA A 99 -19.30 1.32 -4.82
C ALA A 99 -18.05 2.12 -5.19
N VAL A 100 -17.33 1.71 -6.24
CA VAL A 100 -16.17 2.44 -6.78
C VAL A 100 -16.57 3.81 -7.31
N TYR A 101 -17.62 3.89 -8.12
CA TYR A 101 -18.07 5.16 -8.72
C TYR A 101 -18.68 6.15 -7.72
N LYS A 102 -19.33 5.66 -6.65
CA LYS A 102 -20.08 6.52 -5.71
C LYS A 102 -19.29 6.96 -4.49
N SER A 103 -18.26 6.21 -4.09
CA SER A 103 -17.54 6.49 -2.86
C SER A 103 -16.38 7.45 -3.10
N ALA A 104 -16.29 8.50 -2.29
CA ALA A 104 -15.16 9.43 -2.30
C ALA A 104 -13.82 8.72 -2.00
N SER A 105 -13.85 7.60 -1.29
CA SER A 105 -12.66 6.78 -1.01
C SER A 105 -12.02 6.14 -2.25
N TYR A 106 -12.62 6.26 -3.43
CA TYR A 106 -12.04 5.80 -4.69
C TYR A 106 -11.90 6.93 -5.74
N SER A 107 -12.12 8.21 -5.39
CA SER A 107 -12.14 9.30 -6.38
C SER A 107 -10.82 9.42 -7.16
N CYS A 108 -9.69 9.28 -6.47
CA CYS A 108 -8.34 9.37 -7.06
C CYS A 108 -8.08 8.33 -8.17
N LEU A 109 -8.90 7.27 -8.25
CA LEU A 109 -8.77 6.30 -9.34
C LEU A 109 -8.96 6.99 -10.70
N PHE A 110 -9.82 8.01 -10.75
CA PHE A 110 -10.22 8.72 -11.97
C PHE A 110 -9.43 10.01 -12.23
N GLU A 111 -8.51 10.39 -11.33
CA GLU A 111 -7.77 11.66 -11.36
C GLU A 111 -6.39 11.56 -12.03
N SER A 112 -6.12 10.53 -12.84
CA SER A 112 -4.80 10.35 -13.50
C SER A 112 -4.80 10.78 -14.96
N GLU A 113 -3.80 11.57 -15.32
CA GLU A 113 -3.55 12.02 -16.69
C GLU A 113 -2.82 10.96 -17.53
N CYS A 114 -1.96 10.14 -16.90
CA CYS A 114 -1.14 9.15 -17.62
C CYS A 114 -1.91 7.85 -17.90
N ASN A 115 -2.89 7.47 -17.07
CA ASN A 115 -3.68 6.25 -17.24
C ASN A 115 -5.13 6.49 -16.81
N GLN A 116 -6.07 6.30 -17.74
CA GLN A 116 -7.49 6.50 -17.45
C GLN A 116 -8.17 5.21 -16.99
N MET A 117 -9.07 5.34 -16.03
CA MET A 117 -9.94 4.26 -15.56
C MET A 117 -11.23 4.25 -16.38
N ASP A 118 -11.37 3.30 -17.30
CA ASP A 118 -12.62 3.05 -18.01
C ASP A 118 -13.51 2.01 -17.29
N THR A 119 -14.67 1.73 -17.88
CA THR A 119 -15.64 0.77 -17.32
C THR A 119 -15.10 -0.65 -17.24
N GLU A 120 -14.36 -1.11 -18.24
CA GLU A 120 -13.78 -2.46 -18.27
C GLU A 120 -12.72 -2.61 -17.18
N VAL A 121 -11.86 -1.60 -17.01
CA VAL A 121 -10.83 -1.58 -15.97
C VAL A 121 -11.48 -1.58 -14.58
N VAL A 122 -12.55 -0.82 -14.36
CA VAL A 122 -13.31 -0.85 -13.10
C VAL A 122 -13.96 -2.21 -12.86
N HIS A 123 -14.54 -2.83 -13.88
CA HIS A 123 -15.07 -4.20 -13.76
C HIS A 123 -13.99 -5.21 -13.40
N GLY A 124 -12.80 -5.09 -13.99
CA GLY A 124 -11.62 -5.89 -13.64
C GLY A 124 -11.15 -5.64 -12.21
N PHE A 125 -11.10 -4.37 -11.78
CA PHE A 125 -10.70 -3.96 -10.43
C PHE A 125 -11.54 -4.62 -9.34
N VAL A 126 -12.85 -4.77 -9.59
CA VAL A 126 -13.80 -5.38 -8.65
C VAL A 126 -13.73 -6.90 -8.67
N ASN A 127 -13.63 -7.51 -9.86
CA ASN A 127 -13.87 -8.95 -10.02
C ASN A 127 -12.60 -9.79 -10.18
N ASN A 128 -11.44 -9.17 -10.41
CA ASN A 128 -10.18 -9.88 -10.66
C ASN A 128 -9.10 -9.40 -9.69
N ILE A 129 -8.68 -10.30 -8.80
CA ILE A 129 -7.66 -10.01 -7.78
C ILE A 129 -6.35 -9.48 -8.36
N LYS A 130 -5.92 -9.98 -9.53
CA LYS A 130 -4.67 -9.53 -10.15
C LYS A 130 -4.81 -8.09 -10.62
N ILE A 131 -5.96 -7.73 -11.20
CA ILE A 131 -6.27 -6.37 -11.63
C ILE A 131 -6.45 -5.45 -10.41
N PHE A 132 -7.11 -5.93 -9.35
CA PHE A 132 -7.22 -5.23 -8.07
C PHE A 132 -5.85 -4.83 -7.52
N ILE A 133 -4.95 -5.80 -7.32
CA ILE A 133 -3.61 -5.54 -6.79
C ILE A 133 -2.81 -4.62 -7.73
N LYS A 134 -2.92 -4.80 -9.05
CA LYS A 134 -2.25 -3.94 -10.04
C LYS A 134 -2.68 -2.47 -9.90
N ILE A 135 -3.98 -2.21 -9.88
CA ILE A 135 -4.52 -0.83 -9.79
C ILE A 135 -4.24 -0.23 -8.41
N TYR A 136 -4.39 -1.02 -7.34
CA TYR A 136 -4.06 -0.58 -5.99
C TYR A 136 -2.59 -0.13 -5.93
N THR A 137 -1.66 -0.97 -6.40
CA THR A 137 -0.22 -0.67 -6.38
C THR A 137 0.12 0.54 -7.26
N TRP A 138 -0.47 0.64 -8.45
CA TRP A 138 -0.30 1.80 -9.34
C TRP A 138 -0.74 3.10 -8.65
N LYS A 139 -1.90 3.11 -7.99
CA LYS A 139 -2.41 4.31 -7.34
C LYS A 139 -1.61 4.70 -6.10
N LEU A 140 -1.11 3.72 -5.35
CA LEU A 140 -0.12 3.99 -4.33
C LEU A 140 1.14 4.60 -4.94
N TYR A 141 1.63 4.09 -6.07
CA TYR A 141 2.80 4.63 -6.75
C TYR A 141 2.63 6.11 -7.11
N GLU A 142 1.52 6.49 -7.75
CA GLU A 142 1.23 7.89 -8.13
C GLU A 142 1.21 8.80 -6.90
N ARG A 143 0.60 8.34 -5.82
CA ARG A 143 0.49 9.12 -4.58
C ARG A 143 1.81 9.16 -3.81
N TRP A 144 2.61 8.09 -3.83
CA TRP A 144 3.89 8.00 -3.11
C TRP A 144 4.98 8.82 -3.76
N PHE A 145 5.00 8.82 -5.09
CA PHE A 145 5.97 9.51 -5.90
C PHE A 145 5.24 10.55 -6.77
N PRO A 146 5.17 11.81 -6.33
CA PRO A 146 4.48 12.84 -7.09
C PRO A 146 5.10 12.93 -8.48
N VAL A 147 4.23 12.72 -9.46
CA VAL A 147 4.53 12.79 -10.88
C VAL A 147 4.85 14.25 -11.19
N ASP A 148 6.05 14.52 -11.72
CA ASP A 148 6.25 15.79 -12.44
C ASP A 148 5.65 15.59 -13.84
N ASP A 149 5.30 16.68 -14.56
CA ASP A 149 4.59 16.74 -15.86
C ASP A 149 5.04 15.74 -16.95
N SER A 150 6.15 15.03 -16.76
CA SER A 150 6.75 14.14 -17.73
C SER A 150 6.32 12.66 -17.64
N CYS A 151 5.44 12.23 -16.72
CA CYS A 151 5.10 10.82 -16.43
C CYS A 151 6.33 9.87 -16.29
N THR A 152 7.54 10.42 -16.14
CA THR A 152 8.82 9.72 -16.34
C THR A 152 9.70 9.89 -15.12
N LYS A 153 9.50 9.00 -14.14
CA LYS A 153 10.44 8.80 -13.04
C LYS A 153 10.62 7.29 -12.88
N ALA A 154 11.86 6.83 -12.90
CA ALA A 154 12.21 5.43 -12.68
C ALA A 154 12.17 5.08 -11.18
N ASN A 155 11.01 5.30 -10.53
CA ASN A 155 10.78 4.86 -9.17
C ASN A 155 10.21 3.45 -9.17
N VAL A 156 10.36 2.75 -8.06
CA VAL A 156 9.86 1.40 -7.81
C VAL A 156 9.03 1.41 -6.54
N LEU A 157 7.77 0.99 -6.65
CA LEU A 157 6.92 0.71 -5.49
C LEU A 157 6.56 -0.76 -5.45
N ALA A 158 6.83 -1.42 -4.33
CA ALA A 158 6.34 -2.76 -4.04
C ALA A 158 5.28 -2.69 -2.94
N LEU A 159 4.13 -3.32 -3.18
CA LEU A 159 3.07 -3.54 -2.20
C LEU A 159 3.06 -5.03 -1.82
N MET A 160 3.33 -5.33 -0.56
CA MET A 160 3.28 -6.66 0.03
C MET A 160 2.03 -6.79 0.91
N VAL A 161 1.14 -7.69 0.54
CA VAL A 161 -0.08 -8.04 1.28
C VAL A 161 0.11 -9.43 1.86
N LEU A 162 0.24 -9.56 3.19
CA LEU A 162 0.68 -10.82 3.81
C LEU A 162 -0.43 -11.87 3.98
N ASP A 163 -1.61 -11.44 4.46
CA ASP A 163 -2.78 -12.30 4.69
C ASP A 163 -3.79 -12.23 3.52
N GLY A 164 -3.43 -11.57 2.42
CA GLY A 164 -4.28 -11.42 1.24
C GLY A 164 -5.50 -10.52 1.42
N LEU A 165 -6.64 -10.90 0.83
CA LEU A 165 -7.87 -10.14 0.97
C LEU A 165 -8.72 -10.60 2.16
N ILE A 166 -9.46 -9.67 2.75
CA ILE A 166 -10.36 -9.96 3.89
C ILE A 166 -11.34 -11.08 3.55
N ASN A 167 -11.96 -11.01 2.37
CA ASN A 167 -12.99 -11.95 1.93
C ASN A 167 -12.42 -13.20 1.20
N ASP A 168 -11.09 -13.33 1.11
CA ASP A 168 -10.44 -14.53 0.59
C ASP A 168 -10.08 -15.46 1.75
N VAL A 169 -10.82 -16.57 1.87
CA VAL A 169 -10.63 -17.59 2.91
C VAL A 169 -9.26 -18.28 2.84
N ARG A 170 -8.59 -18.23 1.69
CA ARG A 170 -7.29 -18.88 1.49
C ARG A 170 -6.12 -18.09 2.08
N LYS A 171 -6.33 -16.80 2.39
CA LYS A 171 -5.34 -15.88 2.95
C LYS A 171 -3.99 -15.91 2.22
N ILE A 172 -4.07 -15.87 0.88
CA ILE A 172 -2.89 -15.95 0.01
C ILE A 172 -2.16 -14.60 0.02
N PRO A 173 -0.82 -14.58 0.23
CA PRO A 173 -0.04 -13.36 0.13
C PRO A 173 0.03 -12.87 -1.32
N TYR A 174 0.02 -11.55 -1.51
CA TYR A 174 0.19 -10.93 -2.82
C TYR A 174 1.34 -9.92 -2.80
N VAL A 175 2.09 -9.88 -3.90
CA VAL A 175 3.09 -8.83 -4.15
C VAL A 175 2.71 -8.13 -5.44
N GLY A 176 2.43 -6.83 -5.35
CA GLY A 176 2.31 -5.94 -6.49
C GLY A 176 3.59 -5.13 -6.63
N ILE A 177 4.16 -5.05 -7.83
CA ILE A 177 5.29 -4.17 -8.12
C ILE A 177 4.86 -3.23 -9.23
N TYR A 178 5.09 -1.94 -9.05
CA TYR A 178 4.87 -0.92 -10.06
C TYR A 178 6.14 -0.10 -10.25
N THR A 179 6.51 0.10 -11.51
CA THR A 179 7.64 0.92 -11.93
C THR A 179 7.13 1.99 -12.89
N GLY A 180 7.63 3.23 -12.76
CA GLY A 180 7.31 4.28 -13.72
C GLY A 180 7.82 4.00 -15.14
N TRP A 181 7.29 4.75 -16.12
CA TRP A 181 7.72 4.71 -17.52
C TRP A 181 9.01 5.56 -17.75
N PRO A 182 9.80 5.30 -18.82
CA PRO A 182 9.72 4.19 -19.75
C PRO A 182 10.72 3.09 -19.35
N LEU A 183 10.24 1.88 -19.06
CA LEU A 183 11.08 0.72 -19.36
C LEU A 183 10.78 0.40 -20.83
N GLN A 184 11.63 0.90 -21.72
CA GLN A 184 11.67 0.38 -23.09
C GLN A 184 11.93 -1.13 -22.99
N GLU A 185 10.91 -1.93 -23.31
CA GLU A 185 11.15 -3.27 -23.84
C GLU A 185 11.84 -3.05 -25.18
N ASN A 186 13.17 -3.24 -25.21
CA ASN A 186 13.88 -3.40 -26.46
C ASN A 186 13.51 -4.80 -26.97
N ASP A 187 12.70 -4.82 -28.03
CA ASP A 187 12.62 -5.94 -28.97
C ASP A 187 14.02 -6.31 -29.52
#